data_AF-A0A506XZK8-F1
#
_entry.id   AF-A0A506XZK8-F1
#
_cell.length_a   1.000
_cell.length_b   1.000
_cell.length_c   1.000
_cell.angle_alpha   90.00
_cell.angle_beta   90.00
_cell.angle_gamma   90.00
#
_symmetry.space_group_name_H-M   'P 1'
#
loop_
_entity.id
_entity.type
_entity.pdbx_description
1 polymer ?
#
loop_
_entity_poly.entity_id
_entity_poly.type
_entity_poly.pdbx_seq_one_letter_code
_entity_poly.pdbx_strand_id
1 'polypeptide(L)'
;VPDSRRVYTVFEQPDLKAVFRFTVTAPAAWQVVSNSPTPEPQPAGEGTAVWRFAPTPRISSYITALVAGPYEVVRSELTSSDGRTIPLGVFARKSLFGYLDADYVFDITRKGF
;
A
#
# COMPACT_ATOMS: atom_id res chain seq x y z
N VAL A 1 -0.07 6.22 17.57
CA VAL A 1 -0.95 5.32 18.35
C VAL A 1 -1.44 4.25 17.38
N PRO A 2 -1.17 2.96 17.62
CA PRO A 2 -1.82 1.88 16.87
C PRO A 2 -3.34 1.94 17.13
N ASP A 3 -4.16 1.88 16.08
CA ASP A 3 -5.60 2.17 16.19
C ASP A 3 -6.44 1.37 15.16
N SER A 4 -5.93 0.20 14.77
CA SER A 4 -6.57 -0.72 13.82
C SER A 4 -8.02 -1.07 14.19
N ARG A 5 -8.33 -1.11 15.49
CA ARG A 5 -9.68 -1.32 16.04
C ARG A 5 -10.69 -0.24 15.67
N ARG A 6 -10.26 0.92 15.19
CA ARG A 6 -11.16 1.96 14.65
C ARG A 6 -11.53 1.71 13.19
N VAL A 7 -10.83 0.81 12.50
CA VAL A 7 -11.06 0.49 11.09
C VAL A 7 -11.86 -0.80 10.94
N TYR A 8 -11.59 -1.81 11.77
CA TYR A 8 -12.29 -3.10 11.74
C TYR A 8 -12.24 -3.78 13.12
N THR A 9 -13.13 -4.75 13.35
CA THR A 9 -13.15 -5.54 14.60
C THR A 9 -11.89 -6.42 14.69
N VAL A 10 -11.12 -6.25 15.76
CA VAL A 10 -9.82 -6.93 15.91
C VAL A 10 -9.41 -7.05 17.36
N PHE A 11 -8.67 -8.11 17.68
CA PHE A 11 -7.90 -8.22 18.92
C PHE A 11 -6.58 -7.46 18.75
N GLU A 12 -6.60 -6.16 19.06
CA GLU A 12 -5.45 -5.26 18.85
C GLU A 12 -4.36 -5.47 19.91
N GLN A 13 -3.61 -6.56 19.78
CA GLN A 13 -2.42 -6.84 20.57
C GLN A 13 -1.24 -7.19 19.64
N PRO A 14 -0.03 -6.65 19.84
CA PRO A 14 1.10 -6.87 18.92
C PRO A 14 1.50 -8.33 18.73
N ASP A 15 1.32 -9.18 19.73
CA ASP A 15 1.66 -10.60 19.73
C ASP A 15 0.57 -11.49 19.09
N LEU A 16 -0.68 -11.02 19.03
CA LEU A 16 -1.79 -11.72 18.35
C LEU A 16 -1.75 -11.49 16.83
N LYS A 17 -0.79 -12.15 16.16
CA LYS A 17 -0.59 -12.04 14.71
C LYS A 17 -1.61 -12.84 13.90
N ALA A 18 -2.13 -12.24 12.84
CA ALA A 18 -3.07 -12.85 11.91
C ALA A 18 -2.68 -12.62 10.44
N VAL A 19 -3.34 -13.33 9.54
CA VAL A 19 -3.30 -13.07 8.10
C VAL A 19 -4.46 -12.16 7.75
N PHE A 20 -4.20 -11.06 7.05
CA PHE A 20 -5.22 -10.10 6.63
C PHE A 20 -5.39 -10.14 5.11
N ARG A 21 -6.63 -10.01 4.64
CA ARG A 21 -6.95 -9.86 3.21
C ARG A 21 -7.95 -8.74 3.03
N PHE A 22 -7.55 -7.67 2.35
CA PHE A 22 -8.44 -6.57 2.03
C PHE A 22 -9.08 -6.74 0.65
N THR A 23 -10.38 -6.55 0.58
CA THR A 23 -11.12 -6.33 -0.68
C THR A 23 -11.70 -4.92 -0.61
N VAL A 24 -11.33 -4.07 -1.55
CA VAL A 24 -11.63 -2.65 -1.50
C VAL A 24 -12.39 -2.26 -2.75
N THR A 25 -13.56 -1.66 -2.59
CA THR A 25 -14.30 -1.00 -3.68
C THR A 25 -14.11 0.50 -3.54
N ALA A 26 -13.63 1.16 -4.59
CA ALA A 26 -13.35 2.60 -4.61
C ALA A 26 -13.52 3.18 -6.02
N PRO A 27 -13.55 4.51 -6.20
CA PRO A 27 -13.53 5.12 -7.52
C PRO A 27 -12.36 4.57 -8.37
N ALA A 28 -12.64 4.18 -9.61
CA ALA A 28 -11.69 3.51 -10.50
C ALA A 28 -10.45 4.38 -10.81
N ALA A 29 -10.58 5.71 -10.70
CA ALA A 29 -9.50 6.66 -10.91
C ALA A 29 -8.52 6.80 -9.73
N TRP A 30 -8.81 6.17 -8.58
CA TRP A 30 -7.96 6.29 -7.39
C TRP A 30 -6.80 5.30 -7.42
N GLN A 31 -5.69 5.69 -6.78
CA GLN A 31 -4.69 4.73 -6.33
C GLN A 31 -5.20 4.04 -5.07
N VAL A 32 -5.09 2.72 -5.01
CA VAL A 32 -5.43 1.92 -3.83
C VAL A 32 -4.25 1.01 -3.54
N VAL A 33 -3.61 1.19 -2.38
CA VAL A 33 -2.44 0.41 -1.95
C VAL A 33 -2.64 -0.14 -0.55
N SER A 34 -2.04 -1.30 -0.28
CA SER A 34 -2.08 -1.99 1.00
C SER A 34 -0.74 -2.71 1.24
N ASN A 35 -0.68 -3.57 2.26
CA ASN A 35 0.53 -4.31 2.63
C ASN A 35 1.01 -5.29 1.54
N SER A 36 0.07 -5.86 0.80
CA SER A 36 0.36 -6.77 -0.32
C SER A 36 0.47 -6.00 -1.63
N PRO A 37 1.18 -6.54 -2.65
CA PRO A 37 1.23 -5.95 -3.97
C PRO A 37 -0.16 -5.59 -4.50
N THR A 38 -0.27 -4.42 -5.12
CA THR A 38 -1.54 -3.91 -5.63
C THR A 38 -1.98 -4.74 -6.83
N PRO A 39 -3.16 -5.38 -6.78
CA PRO A 39 -3.67 -6.15 -7.92
C PRO A 39 -4.16 -5.22 -9.02
N GLU A 40 -4.37 -5.77 -10.21
CA GLU A 40 -5.15 -5.08 -11.23
C GLU A 40 -6.60 -4.88 -10.74
N PRO A 41 -7.14 -3.64 -10.81
CA PRO A 41 -8.52 -3.39 -10.42
C PRO A 41 -9.51 -4.02 -11.39
N GLN A 42 -10.59 -4.58 -10.84
CA GLN A 42 -11.69 -5.13 -11.64
C GLN A 42 -12.84 -4.11 -11.70
N PRO A 43 -13.36 -3.74 -12.88
CA PRO A 43 -14.51 -2.84 -12.99
C PRO A 43 -15.70 -3.30 -12.14
N ALA A 44 -16.34 -2.36 -11.43
CA ALA A 44 -17.44 -2.66 -10.51
C ALA A 44 -18.73 -1.87 -10.78
N GLY A 45 -18.77 -1.13 -11.89
CA GLY A 45 -19.87 -0.25 -12.27
C GLY A 45 -19.76 1.15 -11.67
N GLU A 46 -20.53 2.10 -12.21
CA GLU A 46 -20.67 3.47 -11.65
C GLU A 46 -19.35 4.23 -11.43
N GLY A 47 -18.35 4.00 -12.30
CA GLY A 47 -17.03 4.63 -12.17
C GLY A 47 -16.19 4.11 -11.00
N THR A 48 -16.54 2.94 -10.45
CA THR A 48 -15.80 2.25 -9.38
C THR A 48 -15.11 0.99 -9.87
N ALA A 49 -14.15 0.52 -9.08
CA ALA A 49 -13.47 -0.76 -9.28
C ALA A 49 -13.24 -1.48 -7.94
N VAL A 50 -12.98 -2.78 -8.00
CA VAL A 50 -12.61 -3.63 -6.85
C VAL A 50 -11.15 -4.05 -6.93
N TRP A 51 -10.41 -3.81 -5.85
CA TRP A 51 -9.07 -4.34 -5.61
C TRP A 51 -9.16 -5.51 -4.62
N ARG A 52 -8.79 -6.71 -5.07
CA ARG A 52 -8.75 -7.93 -4.25
C ARG A 52 -7.31 -8.27 -3.92
N PHE A 53 -6.79 -7.71 -2.83
CA PHE A 53 -5.40 -7.94 -2.43
C PHE A 53 -5.15 -9.41 -2.08
N ALA A 54 -3.95 -9.90 -2.35
CA ALA A 54 -3.48 -11.17 -1.82
C ALA A 54 -3.37 -11.12 -0.28
N PRO A 55 -3.54 -12.25 0.43
CA PRO A 55 -3.32 -12.30 1.87
C PRO A 55 -1.92 -11.80 2.26
N THR A 56 -1.82 -11.09 3.37
CA THR A 56 -0.53 -10.75 3.98
C THR A 56 0.14 -11.99 4.55
N PRO A 57 1.46 -11.96 4.80
CA PRO A 57 2.07 -12.83 5.81
C PRO A 57 1.41 -12.62 7.18
N ARG A 58 1.73 -13.49 8.15
CA ARG A 58 1.26 -13.30 9.54
C ARG A 58 1.89 -12.03 10.13
N ILE A 59 1.06 -11.03 10.37
CA ILE A 59 1.47 -9.71 10.87
C ILE A 59 0.61 -9.29 12.07
N SER A 60 1.13 -8.35 12.85
CA SER A 60 0.36 -7.70 13.92
C SER A 60 -0.63 -6.71 13.30
N SER A 61 -1.79 -6.49 13.93
CA SER A 61 -2.84 -5.63 13.35
C SER A 61 -2.41 -4.19 13.13
N TYR A 62 -1.50 -3.68 13.97
CA TYR A 62 -1.05 -2.28 13.92
C TYR A 62 -0.24 -1.91 12.67
N ILE A 63 0.30 -2.89 11.93
CA ILE A 63 1.03 -2.64 10.68
C ILE A 63 0.17 -2.87 9.44
N THR A 64 -1.12 -3.17 9.61
CA THR A 64 -2.03 -3.17 8.46
C THR A 64 -2.13 -1.75 7.89
N ALA A 65 -2.19 -1.65 6.58
CA ALA A 65 -2.28 -0.38 5.87
C ALA A 65 -3.30 -0.48 4.73
N LEU A 66 -4.12 0.56 4.60
CA LEU A 66 -4.96 0.78 3.43
C LEU A 66 -4.90 2.28 3.12
N VAL A 67 -4.45 2.61 1.92
CA VAL A 67 -4.39 3.98 1.42
C VAL A 67 -5.15 4.01 0.10
N ALA A 68 -6.19 4.84 0.02
CA ALA A 68 -7.05 4.96 -1.15
C ALA A 68 -7.36 6.43 -1.41
N GLY A 69 -7.09 6.91 -2.63
CA GLY A 69 -7.34 8.31 -2.98
C GLY A 69 -6.77 8.74 -4.33
N PRO A 70 -7.01 10.01 -4.72
CA PRO A 70 -6.51 10.60 -5.95
C PRO A 70 -5.03 11.00 -5.81
N TYR A 71 -4.18 10.00 -5.55
CA TYR A 71 -2.73 10.18 -5.45
C TYR A 71 -2.08 10.12 -6.83
N GLU A 72 -1.05 10.93 -7.00
CA GLU A 72 -0.08 10.78 -8.08
C GLU A 72 1.07 9.90 -7.57
N VAL A 73 1.77 9.22 -8.48
CA VAL A 73 2.79 8.23 -8.11
C VAL A 73 3.99 8.26 -9.06
N VAL A 74 5.19 8.19 -8.49
CA VAL A 74 6.40 7.81 -9.22
C VAL A 74 6.73 6.36 -8.88
N ARG A 75 7.11 5.56 -9.89
CA ARG A 75 7.49 4.15 -9.73
C ARG A 75 8.96 3.95 -10.05
N SER A 76 9.56 2.99 -9.37
CA SER A 76 10.95 2.56 -9.56
C SER A 76 11.06 1.10 -9.13
N GLU A 77 12.27 0.54 -9.12
CA GLU A 77 12.61 -0.73 -8.50
C GLU A 77 13.92 -0.64 -7.70
N LEU A 78 14.14 -1.64 -6.84
CA LEU A 78 15.45 -1.96 -6.25
C LEU A 78 15.75 -3.45 -6.42
N THR A 79 17.02 -3.80 -6.52
CA THR A 79 17.49 -5.19 -6.42
C THR A 79 18.01 -5.40 -5.00
N SER A 80 17.35 -6.29 -4.25
CA SER A 80 17.74 -6.68 -2.91
C SER A 80 19.06 -7.45 -2.93
N SER A 81 19.79 -7.46 -1.82
CA SER A 81 21.05 -8.22 -1.64
C SER A 81 20.93 -9.72 -1.96
N ASP A 82 19.74 -10.30 -1.90
CA ASP A 82 19.44 -11.68 -2.29
C ASP A 82 19.01 -11.85 -3.77
N GLY A 83 19.17 -10.80 -4.59
CA GLY A 83 18.93 -10.80 -6.03
C GLY A 83 17.48 -10.58 -6.45
N ARG A 84 16.54 -10.39 -5.52
CA ARG A 84 15.14 -10.12 -5.86
C ARG A 84 14.92 -8.68 -6.31
N THR A 85 14.24 -8.48 -7.44
CA THR A 85 13.73 -7.16 -7.83
C THR A 85 12.45 -6.82 -7.07
N ILE A 86 12.46 -5.71 -6.36
CA ILE A 86 11.35 -5.23 -5.53
C ILE A 86 10.81 -3.94 -6.17
N PRO A 87 9.53 -3.91 -6.58
CA PRO A 87 8.93 -2.69 -7.11
C PRO A 87 8.76 -1.66 -5.99
N LEU A 88 9.10 -0.40 -6.31
CA LEU A 88 8.96 0.75 -5.43
C LEU A 88 7.92 1.72 -5.98
N GLY A 89 7.27 2.43 -5.08
CA GLY A 89 6.36 3.52 -5.42
C GLY A 89 6.34 4.59 -4.35
N VAL A 90 6.42 5.85 -4.77
CA VAL A 90 6.24 7.01 -3.88
C VAL A 90 5.00 7.75 -4.32
N PHE A 91 4.05 7.90 -3.40
CA PHE A 91 2.73 8.46 -3.65
C PHE A 91 2.62 9.80 -2.95
N ALA A 92 2.05 10.80 -3.62
CA ALA A 92 1.72 12.08 -3.00
C ALA A 92 0.40 12.63 -3.54
N ARG A 93 -0.25 13.49 -2.75
CA ARG A 93 -1.44 14.20 -3.21
C ARG A 93 -1.08 15.07 -4.40
N LYS A 94 -1.96 15.16 -5.40
CA LYS A 94 -1.71 15.93 -6.63
C LYS A 94 -1.22 17.36 -6.37
N SER A 95 -1.78 18.04 -5.36
CA SER A 95 -1.40 19.41 -5.00
C SER A 95 0.01 19.57 -4.40
N LEU A 96 0.65 18.49 -3.95
CA LEU A 96 2.03 18.49 -3.45
C LEU A 96 3.02 17.78 -4.38
N PHE A 97 2.54 17.16 -5.46
CA PHE A 97 3.39 16.29 -6.28
C PHE A 97 4.59 17.04 -6.88
N GLY A 98 4.44 18.32 -7.22
CA GLY A 98 5.55 19.17 -7.70
C GLY A 98 6.64 19.47 -6.66
N TYR A 99 6.40 19.19 -5.37
CA TYR A 99 7.39 19.33 -4.30
C TYR A 99 7.98 17.99 -3.85
N LEU A 100 7.56 16.87 -4.47
CA LEU A 100 8.03 15.54 -4.12
C LEU A 100 9.39 15.27 -4.78
N ASP A 101 10.43 15.14 -3.97
CA ASP A 101 11.73 14.64 -4.43
C ASP A 101 11.74 13.10 -4.40
N ALA A 102 11.14 12.50 -5.42
CA ALA A 102 11.03 11.04 -5.52
C ALA A 102 12.41 10.37 -5.73
N ASP A 103 13.32 11.03 -6.46
CA ASP A 103 14.65 10.49 -6.75
C ASP A 103 15.47 10.36 -5.48
N TYR A 104 15.46 11.38 -4.62
CA TYR A 104 16.09 11.31 -3.31
C TYR A 104 15.49 10.19 -2.44
N VAL A 105 14.15 10.09 -2.38
CA VAL A 105 13.48 9.04 -1.59
C VAL A 105 13.89 7.64 -2.08
N PHE A 106 13.92 7.41 -3.40
CA PHE A 106 14.35 6.13 -3.94
C PHE A 106 15.84 5.85 -3.69
N ASP A 107 16.72 6.84 -3.88
CA ASP A 107 18.16 6.69 -3.60
C ASP A 107 18.43 6.28 -2.15
N ILE A 108 17.85 7.00 -1.18
CA ILE A 108 18.01 6.67 0.24
C ILE A 108 17.42 5.31 0.58
N THR A 109 16.27 4.94 -0.01
CA THR A 109 15.67 3.63 0.20
C THR A 109 16.59 2.51 -0.28
N ARG A 110 17.20 2.65 -1.47
CA ARG A 110 18.11 1.63 -2.03
C ARG A 110 19.36 1.43 -1.17
N LYS A 111 19.85 2.47 -0.50
CA LYS A 111 21.04 2.37 0.37
C LYS A 111 20.81 1.53 1.64
N GLY A 112 19.56 1.17 1.95
CA GLY A 112 19.19 0.36 3.12
C GLY A 112 18.99 -1.14 2.87
N PHE A 113 19.10 -1.63 1.63
CA PHE A 113 18.82 -3.03 1.23
C PHE A 113 19.96 -3.63 0.41
#